data_AF-A0A3D3ZZC6-F1
#
_entry.id   AF-A0A3D3ZZC6-F1
#
_cell.length_a   1.000
_cell.length_b   1.000
_cell.length_c   1.000
_cell.angle_alpha   90.00
_cell.angle_beta   90.00
_cell.angle_gamma   90.00
#
_symmetry.space_group_name_H-M   'P 1'
#
loop_
_entity.id
_entity.type
_entity.pdbx_description
1 polymer ?
#
loop_
_entity_poly.entity_id
_entity_poly.type
_entity_poly.pdbx_seq_one_letter_code
_entity_poly.pdbx_strand_id
1 'polypeptide(L)'
;MEEHWSDARVDARIVDDSIMVTTKNVKSLRLSPKMTTVKSCEIDGTTINTAETGSLGFIKRDGKWQLGEPTGLTKSPELQGPIDDAFYSPFVVVLPSAVENNATIQRWLDFEFKHLRDRWKSLYRGELPVITDKQLTREMIKTHNLVLWGTPKTNSVMRRLLNDQNLKHSMPLTWSNSKVAIGDQQFDSKNHLPLMIYPNPLNANRYVVINSGPTHREGHDRTNSLQNPKLPDWSIINLDELPNDMAPGAVVSHGFFDERWQVK
;
A
#
# COMPACT_ATOMS: atom_id res chain seq x y z
N MET A 1 -4.45 11.78 4.59
CA MET A 1 -4.13 12.58 5.80
C MET A 1 -3.01 13.57 5.41
N GLU A 2 -2.37 14.30 6.33
CA GLU A 2 -1.04 14.90 6.02
C GLU A 2 0.08 13.85 6.18
N GLU A 3 -0.06 12.95 7.16
CA GLU A 3 0.74 11.75 7.39
C GLU A 3 -0.13 10.63 7.97
N HIS A 4 -0.35 9.52 7.25
CA HIS A 4 -1.26 8.44 7.70
C HIS A 4 -0.87 7.73 9.00
N TRP A 5 0.39 7.79 9.44
CA TRP A 5 0.84 7.19 10.71
C TRP A 5 0.71 8.11 11.92
N SER A 6 0.33 9.37 11.72
CA SER A 6 0.21 10.38 12.78
C SER A 6 -1.25 10.57 13.23
N ASP A 7 -1.47 10.96 14.49
CA ASP A 7 -2.83 11.23 15.02
C ASP A 7 -3.55 12.28 14.18
N ALA A 8 -4.77 11.96 13.74
CA ALA A 8 -5.60 12.84 12.92
C ALA A 8 -6.96 13.10 13.57
N ARG A 9 -7.42 14.35 13.53
CA ARG A 9 -8.68 14.79 14.15
C ARG A 9 -9.44 15.74 13.27
N VAL A 10 -10.76 15.60 13.29
CA VAL A 10 -11.72 16.56 12.72
C VAL A 10 -12.76 16.81 13.80
N ASP A 11 -12.82 18.03 14.31
CA ASP A 11 -13.86 18.49 15.21
C ASP A 11 -14.75 19.45 14.43
N ALA A 12 -16.02 19.06 14.22
CA ALA A 12 -16.97 19.82 13.42
C ALA A 12 -18.26 20.09 14.20
N ARG A 13 -18.79 21.31 14.06
CA ARG A 13 -20.09 21.71 14.61
C ARG A 13 -20.86 22.56 13.63
N ILE A 14 -22.18 22.45 13.66
CA ILE A 14 -23.09 23.31 12.90
C ILE A 14 -23.42 24.53 13.77
N VAL A 15 -23.33 25.72 13.19
CA VAL A 15 -23.74 26.99 13.80
C VAL A 15 -24.62 27.70 12.78
N ASP A 16 -25.92 27.78 13.06
CA ASP A 16 -26.95 28.24 12.12
C ASP A 16 -26.87 27.51 10.75
N ASP A 17 -26.61 28.25 9.67
CA ASP A 17 -26.46 27.73 8.31
C ASP A 17 -24.99 27.46 7.93
N SER A 18 -24.07 27.45 8.90
CA SER A 18 -22.63 27.31 8.66
C SER A 18 -22.02 26.13 9.42
N ILE A 19 -20.87 25.63 8.94
CA ILE A 19 -20.13 24.55 9.60
C ILE A 19 -18.77 25.08 10.04
N MET A 20 -18.47 24.93 11.33
CA MET A 20 -17.17 25.26 11.92
C MET A 20 -16.37 23.97 12.09
N VAL A 21 -15.14 23.95 11.58
CA VAL A 21 -14.27 22.77 11.58
C VAL A 21 -12.86 23.16 12.05
N THR A 22 -12.32 22.38 12.98
CA THR A 22 -10.88 22.39 13.31
C THR A 22 -10.28 21.04 12.99
N THR A 23 -9.09 21.04 12.39
CA THR A 23 -8.42 19.83 11.93
C THR A 23 -7.02 19.69 12.49
N LYS A 24 -6.57 18.44 12.62
CA LYS A 24 -5.17 18.07 12.92
C LYS A 24 -4.77 16.94 11.97
N ASN A 25 -3.65 17.08 11.26
CA ASN A 25 -3.14 16.07 10.33
C ASN A 25 -4.14 15.69 9.20
N VAL A 26 -4.97 16.63 8.77
CA VAL A 26 -5.98 16.41 7.71
C VAL A 26 -5.64 17.24 6.48
N LYS A 27 -5.60 16.58 5.32
CA LYS A 27 -5.26 17.20 4.02
C LYS A 27 -6.48 17.35 3.11
N SER A 28 -7.50 16.52 3.33
CA SER A 28 -8.79 16.58 2.67
C SER A 28 -9.85 15.96 3.55
N LEU A 29 -11.07 16.46 3.46
CA LEU A 29 -12.22 15.90 4.17
C LEU A 29 -13.49 16.11 3.35
N ARG A 30 -14.49 15.27 3.60
CA ARG A 30 -15.82 15.42 3.00
C ARG A 30 -16.86 15.50 4.10
N LEU A 31 -17.71 16.53 4.04
CA LEU A 31 -18.81 16.73 4.97
C LEU A 31 -20.12 16.43 4.25
N SER A 32 -20.98 15.62 4.86
CA SER A 32 -22.31 15.30 4.33
C SER A 32 -23.39 15.67 5.36
N PRO A 33 -23.56 16.98 5.64
CA PRO A 33 -24.51 17.44 6.64
C PRO A 33 -25.96 17.17 6.19
N LYS A 34 -26.84 16.81 7.13
CA LYS A 34 -28.27 16.54 6.84
C LYS A 34 -29.14 17.81 6.75
N MET A 35 -28.52 18.98 6.56
CA MET A 35 -29.20 20.29 6.48
C MET A 35 -29.45 20.66 5.02
N THR A 36 -30.50 21.46 4.78
CA THR A 36 -31.00 21.75 3.43
C THR A 36 -30.00 22.55 2.61
N THR A 37 -29.30 23.52 3.22
CA THR A 37 -28.28 24.35 2.56
C THR A 37 -27.17 24.68 3.56
N VAL A 38 -25.91 24.61 3.13
CA VAL A 38 -24.77 25.15 3.87
C VAL A 38 -24.35 26.46 3.21
N LYS A 39 -24.40 27.58 3.93
CA LYS A 39 -24.00 28.91 3.44
C LYS A 39 -22.49 29.14 3.50
N SER A 40 -21.84 28.58 4.51
CA SER A 40 -20.38 28.69 4.64
C SER A 40 -19.79 27.56 5.47
N CYS A 41 -18.53 27.24 5.20
CA CYS A 41 -17.71 26.41 6.06
C CYS A 41 -16.48 27.20 6.50
N GLU A 42 -16.22 27.27 7.80
CA GLU A 42 -14.97 27.76 8.34
C GLU A 42 -14.10 26.58 8.75
N ILE A 43 -12.95 26.42 8.10
CA ILE A 43 -12.02 25.31 8.37
C ILE A 43 -10.66 25.89 8.72
N ASP A 44 -10.19 25.63 9.94
CA ASP A 44 -8.92 26.15 10.48
C ASP A 44 -8.77 27.68 10.29
N GLY A 45 -9.85 28.43 10.51
CA GLY A 45 -9.91 29.90 10.33
C GLY A 45 -10.03 30.38 8.88
N THR A 46 -10.12 29.47 7.90
CA THR A 46 -10.41 29.81 6.50
C THR A 46 -11.91 29.70 6.23
N THR A 47 -12.55 30.84 5.94
CA THR A 47 -13.98 30.87 5.55
C THR A 47 -14.15 30.58 4.05
N ILE A 48 -14.99 29.61 3.73
CA ILE A 48 -15.35 29.20 2.38
C ILE A 48 -16.86 29.37 2.23
N ASN A 49 -17.28 30.34 1.42
CA ASN A 49 -18.68 30.53 1.10
C ASN A 49 -19.14 29.45 0.11
N THR A 50 -20.29 28.86 0.37
CA THR A 50 -20.93 27.87 -0.49
C THR A 50 -22.44 28.08 -0.46
N ALA A 51 -23.15 27.62 -1.49
CA ALA A 51 -24.60 27.54 -1.47
C ALA A 51 -25.06 26.13 -1.86
N GLU A 52 -24.16 25.16 -1.70
CA GLU A 52 -24.39 23.80 -2.13
C GLU A 52 -25.24 23.03 -1.13
N THR A 53 -25.95 22.04 -1.67
CA THR A 53 -26.79 21.10 -0.94
C THR A 53 -26.15 19.72 -1.03
N GLY A 54 -26.10 19.00 0.09
CA GLY A 54 -25.50 17.65 0.13
C GLY A 54 -24.03 17.63 0.53
N SER A 55 -23.22 16.84 -0.18
CA SER A 55 -21.86 16.48 0.24
C SER A 55 -20.82 17.48 -0.29
N LEU A 56 -20.02 18.04 0.62
CA LEU A 56 -19.01 19.06 0.35
C LEU A 56 -17.62 18.48 0.52
N GLY A 57 -16.82 18.48 -0.56
CA GLY A 57 -15.41 18.10 -0.54
C GLY A 57 -14.50 19.30 -0.28
N PHE A 58 -13.55 19.15 0.64
CA PHE A 58 -12.54 20.14 0.95
C PHE A 58 -11.14 19.57 0.81
N ILE A 59 -10.23 20.37 0.29
CA ILE A 59 -8.82 20.03 0.16
C ILE A 59 -7.95 21.20 0.61
N LYS A 60 -6.87 20.88 1.32
CA LYS A 60 -5.84 21.83 1.75
C LYS A 60 -4.73 21.90 0.69
N ARG A 61 -4.55 23.06 0.07
CA ARG A 61 -3.49 23.36 -0.90
C ARG A 61 -2.67 24.55 -0.41
N ASP A 62 -1.36 24.40 -0.37
CA ASP A 62 -0.43 25.45 0.10
C ASP A 62 -0.84 26.05 1.45
N GLY A 63 -1.29 25.19 2.36
CA GLY A 63 -1.73 25.57 3.71
C GLY A 63 -3.15 26.15 3.81
N LYS A 64 -3.87 26.32 2.70
CA LYS A 64 -5.21 26.93 2.67
C LYS A 64 -6.29 25.93 2.27
N TRP A 65 -7.43 26.00 2.94
CA TRP A 65 -8.60 25.20 2.61
C TRP A 65 -9.40 25.80 1.45
N GLN A 66 -9.89 24.92 0.58
CA GLN A 66 -10.75 25.28 -0.55
C GLN A 66 -11.68 24.11 -0.90
N LEU A 67 -12.77 24.39 -1.63
CA LEU A 67 -13.59 23.35 -2.22
C LEU A 67 -12.78 22.53 -3.23
N GLY A 68 -13.00 21.23 -3.24
CA GLY A 68 -12.42 20.32 -4.21
C GLY A 68 -12.08 18.96 -3.62
N GLU A 69 -11.58 18.11 -4.51
CA GLU A 69 -11.23 16.72 -4.21
C GLU A 69 -9.72 16.48 -4.43
N PRO A 70 -9.13 15.49 -3.73
CA PRO A 70 -7.81 14.98 -4.07
C PRO A 70 -7.75 14.53 -5.53
N THR A 71 -6.66 14.89 -6.21
CA THR A 71 -6.41 14.50 -7.60
C THR A 71 -5.12 13.71 -7.71
N GLY A 72 -5.08 12.77 -8.66
CA GLY A 72 -3.91 11.92 -8.89
C GLY A 72 -3.82 10.76 -7.91
N LEU A 73 -2.65 10.11 -7.89
CA LEU A 73 -2.40 8.97 -7.01
C LEU A 73 -2.15 9.47 -5.59
N THR A 74 -3.10 9.21 -4.70
CA THR A 74 -3.06 9.67 -3.31
C THR A 74 -3.43 8.53 -2.37
N LYS A 75 -2.90 8.57 -1.15
CA LYS A 75 -3.33 7.63 -0.11
C LYS A 75 -4.78 7.92 0.29
N SER A 76 -5.58 6.88 0.38
CA SER A 76 -7.00 6.94 0.77
C SER A 76 -7.36 5.74 1.64
N PRO A 77 -8.55 5.71 2.27
CA PRO A 77 -9.04 4.48 2.89
C PRO A 77 -8.97 3.31 1.90
N GLU A 78 -8.52 2.14 2.36
CA GLU A 78 -8.26 0.92 1.55
C GLU A 78 -7.16 1.07 0.48
N LEU A 79 -6.47 2.22 0.46
CA LEU A 79 -5.32 2.52 -0.40
C LEU A 79 -4.31 3.43 0.36
N GLN A 80 -3.91 3.05 1.57
CA GLN A 80 -3.02 3.83 2.46
C GLN A 80 -1.73 3.11 2.91
N GLY A 81 -1.64 1.79 2.77
CA GLY A 81 -0.58 0.99 3.36
C GLY A 81 -0.76 0.78 4.87
N PRO A 82 0.13 0.03 5.57
CA PRO A 82 1.35 -0.61 5.07
C PRO A 82 1.05 -1.90 4.28
N ILE A 83 2.05 -2.76 4.05
CA ILE A 83 1.91 -3.97 3.23
C ILE A 83 0.66 -4.80 3.55
N ASP A 84 0.33 -4.95 4.83
CA ASP A 84 -0.82 -5.71 5.30
C ASP A 84 -2.19 -5.16 4.83
N ASP A 85 -2.26 -3.88 4.45
CA ASP A 85 -3.51 -3.22 4.01
C ASP A 85 -4.13 -3.92 2.79
N ALA A 86 -3.30 -4.54 1.95
CA ALA A 86 -3.76 -5.29 0.78
C ALA A 86 -4.62 -6.52 1.13
N PHE A 87 -4.56 -7.03 2.35
CA PHE A 87 -5.20 -8.29 2.76
C PHE A 87 -6.56 -8.08 3.44
N TYR A 88 -7.03 -6.84 3.59
CA TYR A 88 -8.40 -6.52 4.02
C TYR A 88 -9.43 -6.49 2.87
N SER A 89 -8.98 -6.74 1.64
CA SER A 89 -9.79 -6.74 0.42
C SER A 89 -9.50 -7.99 -0.42
N PRO A 90 -10.33 -8.33 -1.41
CA PRO A 90 -10.06 -9.44 -2.32
C PRO A 90 -8.66 -9.32 -2.95
N PHE A 91 -7.89 -10.39 -2.89
CA PHE A 91 -6.54 -10.47 -3.46
C PHE A 91 -6.33 -11.81 -4.17
N VAL A 92 -5.31 -11.87 -5.02
CA VAL A 92 -4.84 -13.11 -5.65
C VAL A 92 -3.32 -13.18 -5.57
N VAL A 93 -2.79 -14.34 -5.18
CA VAL A 93 -1.35 -14.62 -5.18
C VAL A 93 -0.93 -15.09 -6.57
N VAL A 94 0.03 -14.40 -7.16
CA VAL A 94 0.52 -14.64 -8.51
C VAL A 94 1.96 -15.13 -8.43
N LEU A 95 2.11 -16.45 -8.51
CA LEU A 95 3.41 -17.11 -8.53
C LEU A 95 4.11 -16.97 -9.88
N PRO A 96 5.45 -16.98 -9.90
CA PRO A 96 6.18 -17.00 -11.17
C PRO A 96 5.97 -18.34 -11.89
N SER A 97 5.86 -18.32 -13.23
CA SER A 97 5.86 -19.56 -14.03
C SER A 97 7.27 -20.09 -14.31
N ALA A 98 8.31 -19.29 -14.05
CA ALA A 98 9.71 -19.65 -14.26
C ALA A 98 10.48 -19.76 -12.94
N VAL A 99 11.57 -20.52 -12.97
CA VAL A 99 12.45 -20.75 -11.81
C VAL A 99 13.55 -19.69 -11.75
N GLU A 100 13.91 -19.25 -10.54
CA GLU A 100 15.04 -18.36 -10.33
C GLU A 100 16.35 -19.15 -10.33
N ASN A 101 17.33 -18.73 -11.14
CA ASN A 101 18.61 -19.41 -11.23
C ASN A 101 19.54 -19.09 -10.06
N ASN A 102 19.26 -18.00 -9.33
CA ASN A 102 19.92 -17.72 -8.07
C ASN A 102 19.33 -18.59 -6.95
N ALA A 103 20.09 -19.58 -6.50
CA ALA A 103 19.67 -20.55 -5.48
C ALA A 103 19.29 -19.89 -4.14
N THR A 104 19.94 -18.79 -3.75
CA THR A 104 19.62 -18.07 -2.51
C THR A 104 18.24 -17.42 -2.60
N ILE A 105 17.94 -16.75 -3.72
CA ILE A 105 16.62 -16.15 -3.96
C ILE A 105 15.54 -17.22 -4.09
N GLN A 106 15.79 -18.28 -4.88
CA GLN A 106 14.83 -19.36 -5.08
C GLN A 106 14.45 -20.03 -3.75
N ARG A 107 15.46 -20.35 -2.92
CA ARG A 107 15.25 -20.92 -1.57
C ARG A 107 14.38 -20.00 -0.71
N TRP A 108 14.64 -18.70 -0.73
CA TRP A 108 13.87 -17.74 0.04
C TRP A 108 12.42 -17.65 -0.45
N LEU A 109 12.20 -17.58 -1.77
CA LEU A 109 10.87 -17.54 -2.38
C LEU A 109 10.03 -18.76 -2.00
N ASP A 110 10.63 -19.95 -2.09
CA ASP A 110 9.96 -21.21 -1.75
C ASP A 110 9.62 -21.29 -0.26
N PHE A 111 10.56 -20.87 0.60
CA PHE A 111 10.35 -20.84 2.05
C PHE A 111 9.25 -19.86 2.44
N GLU A 112 9.37 -18.59 2.06
CA GLU A 112 8.43 -17.54 2.48
C GLU A 112 7.04 -17.73 1.85
N PHE A 113 6.94 -18.25 0.63
CA PHE A 113 5.63 -18.62 0.08
C PHE A 113 4.97 -19.75 0.87
N LYS A 114 5.74 -20.80 1.20
CA LYS A 114 5.23 -21.91 2.02
C LYS A 114 4.81 -21.40 3.40
N HIS A 115 5.63 -20.58 4.03
CA HIS A 115 5.36 -19.94 5.31
C HIS A 115 4.04 -19.14 5.25
N LEU A 116 3.90 -18.24 4.27
CA LEU A 116 2.67 -17.49 4.04
C LEU A 116 1.44 -18.41 3.92
N ARG A 117 1.53 -19.47 3.11
CA ARG A 117 0.42 -20.42 2.91
C ARG A 117 0.02 -21.13 4.21
N ASP A 118 1.00 -21.60 4.97
CA ASP A 118 0.75 -22.33 6.21
C ASP A 118 0.20 -21.39 7.30
N ARG A 119 0.78 -20.19 7.44
CA ARG A 119 0.29 -19.14 8.34
C ARG A 119 -1.13 -18.73 7.97
N TRP A 120 -1.40 -18.52 6.68
CA TRP A 120 -2.72 -18.12 6.21
C TRP A 120 -3.80 -19.13 6.60
N LYS A 121 -3.52 -20.41 6.35
CA LYS A 121 -4.41 -21.51 6.73
C LYS A 121 -4.62 -21.60 8.25
N SER A 122 -3.56 -21.45 9.03
CA SER A 122 -3.64 -21.60 10.49
C SER A 122 -4.36 -20.44 11.18
N LEU A 123 -4.14 -19.20 10.75
CA LEU A 123 -4.66 -17.99 11.42
C LEU A 123 -5.98 -17.51 10.84
N TYR A 124 -6.10 -17.52 9.51
CA TYR A 124 -7.27 -17.00 8.81
C TYR A 124 -8.23 -18.10 8.36
N ARG A 125 -7.88 -19.37 8.59
CA ARG A 125 -8.73 -20.55 8.32
C ARG A 125 -9.23 -20.63 6.87
N GLY A 126 -8.40 -20.15 5.94
CA GLY A 126 -8.69 -20.14 4.51
C GLY A 126 -7.57 -20.73 3.67
N GLU A 127 -7.86 -20.99 2.41
CA GLU A 127 -6.84 -21.30 1.41
C GLU A 127 -6.47 -20.03 0.65
N LEU A 128 -5.19 -19.90 0.26
CA LEU A 128 -4.77 -18.78 -0.56
C LEU A 128 -5.32 -18.93 -1.99
N PRO A 129 -5.89 -17.88 -2.59
CA PRO A 129 -6.22 -17.86 -4.01
C PRO A 129 -4.93 -17.75 -4.83
N VAL A 130 -4.37 -18.88 -5.27
CA VAL A 130 -3.07 -18.95 -5.94
C VAL A 130 -3.24 -19.23 -7.43
N ILE A 131 -2.56 -18.45 -8.25
CA ILE A 131 -2.41 -18.65 -9.70
C ILE A 131 -0.95 -18.46 -10.13
N THR A 132 -0.64 -18.83 -11.36
CA THR A 132 0.61 -18.42 -12.03
C THR A 132 0.44 -17.09 -12.75
N ASP A 133 1.55 -16.40 -13.02
CA ASP A 133 1.59 -15.16 -13.80
C ASP A 133 0.96 -15.28 -15.21
N LYS A 134 0.92 -16.49 -15.79
CA LYS A 134 0.25 -16.78 -17.08
C LYS A 134 -1.26 -16.88 -16.98
N GLN A 135 -1.79 -17.15 -15.80
CA GLN A 135 -3.23 -17.30 -15.56
C GLN A 135 -3.90 -15.99 -15.16
N LEU A 136 -3.13 -14.91 -14.93
CA LEU A 136 -3.69 -13.63 -14.51
C LEU A 136 -4.57 -13.04 -15.62
N THR A 137 -5.85 -12.80 -15.28
CA THR A 137 -6.83 -12.25 -16.20
C THR A 137 -7.07 -10.75 -15.97
N ARG A 138 -7.68 -10.08 -16.96
CA ARG A 138 -8.12 -8.68 -16.82
C ARG A 138 -9.15 -8.50 -15.72
N GLU A 139 -10.04 -9.48 -15.54
CA GLU A 139 -11.07 -9.40 -14.49
C GLU A 139 -10.44 -9.48 -13.09
N MET A 140 -9.44 -10.34 -12.90
CA MET A 140 -8.68 -10.39 -11.64
C MET A 140 -7.98 -9.06 -11.35
N ILE A 141 -7.34 -8.42 -12.33
CA ILE A 141 -6.72 -7.09 -12.17
C ILE A 141 -7.75 -6.02 -11.77
N LYS A 142 -8.97 -6.11 -12.29
CA LYS A 142 -10.05 -5.17 -11.98
C LYS A 142 -10.59 -5.33 -10.56
N THR A 143 -10.67 -6.58 -10.09
CA THR A 143 -11.41 -6.93 -8.87
C THR A 143 -10.53 -7.21 -7.66
N HIS A 144 -9.27 -7.60 -7.85
CA HIS A 144 -8.37 -8.06 -6.79
C HIS A 144 -7.10 -7.20 -6.67
N ASN A 145 -6.58 -7.12 -5.45
CA ASN A 145 -5.19 -6.79 -5.20
C ASN A 145 -4.28 -7.93 -5.73
N LEU A 146 -3.11 -7.58 -6.25
CA LEU A 146 -2.18 -8.55 -6.83
C LEU A 146 -1.00 -8.78 -5.89
N VAL A 147 -0.81 -10.00 -5.42
CA VAL A 147 0.32 -10.38 -4.55
C VAL A 147 1.34 -11.13 -5.42
N LEU A 148 2.34 -10.42 -5.95
CA LEU A 148 3.27 -10.91 -6.95
C LEU A 148 4.55 -11.47 -6.33
N TRP A 149 4.79 -12.76 -6.57
CA TRP A 149 5.97 -13.47 -6.07
C TRP A 149 7.04 -13.61 -7.15
N GLY A 150 8.30 -13.61 -6.75
CA GLY A 150 9.45 -13.87 -7.60
C GLY A 150 10.27 -12.62 -7.90
N THR A 151 10.86 -12.60 -9.09
CA THR A 151 11.69 -11.50 -9.60
C THR A 151 11.15 -11.03 -10.95
N PRO A 152 11.60 -9.88 -11.49
CA PRO A 152 11.25 -9.46 -12.85
C PRO A 152 11.73 -10.44 -13.91
N LYS A 153 12.64 -11.38 -13.60
CA LYS A 153 13.00 -12.47 -14.52
C LYS A 153 11.94 -13.56 -14.52
N THR A 154 11.48 -13.97 -13.34
CA THR A 154 10.65 -15.16 -13.16
C THR A 154 9.14 -14.88 -13.26
N ASN A 155 8.70 -13.67 -12.90
CA ASN A 155 7.30 -13.25 -12.94
C ASN A 155 7.07 -12.20 -14.03
N SER A 156 6.37 -12.59 -15.10
CA SER A 156 6.11 -11.73 -16.26
C SER A 156 5.17 -10.56 -15.99
N VAL A 157 4.29 -10.67 -14.99
CA VAL A 157 3.44 -9.55 -14.55
C VAL A 157 4.30 -8.52 -13.84
N MET A 158 5.15 -8.94 -12.90
CA MET A 158 6.09 -8.05 -12.20
C MET A 158 7.00 -7.31 -13.20
N ARG A 159 7.56 -8.04 -14.17
CA ARG A 159 8.37 -7.46 -15.25
C ARG A 159 7.63 -6.38 -16.04
N ARG A 160 6.36 -6.63 -16.38
CA ARG A 160 5.53 -5.66 -17.09
C ARG A 160 5.30 -4.41 -16.26
N LEU A 161 4.91 -4.56 -14.99
CA LEU A 161 4.65 -3.42 -14.09
C LEU A 161 5.85 -2.51 -13.88
N LEU A 162 7.06 -3.06 -13.95
CA LEU A 162 8.30 -2.30 -13.75
C LEU A 162 8.85 -1.66 -15.03
N ASN A 163 8.60 -2.26 -16.20
CA ASN A 163 9.29 -1.86 -17.44
C ASN A 163 8.39 -1.20 -18.48
N ASP A 164 7.07 -1.39 -18.43
CA ASP A 164 6.13 -0.85 -19.42
C ASP A 164 5.96 0.67 -19.24
N GLN A 165 6.52 1.44 -20.17
CA GLN A 165 6.48 2.91 -20.16
C GLN A 165 5.09 3.49 -20.47
N ASN A 166 4.13 2.66 -20.89
CA ASN A 166 2.77 3.10 -21.20
C ASN A 166 1.81 3.02 -19.99
N LEU A 167 2.31 2.62 -18.82
CA LEU A 167 1.52 2.59 -17.60
C LEU A 167 1.19 4.01 -17.13
N LYS A 168 0.02 4.17 -16.51
CA LYS A 168 -0.47 5.49 -16.05
C LYS A 168 0.44 6.15 -15.02
N HIS A 169 1.18 5.34 -14.28
CA HIS A 169 2.15 5.74 -13.28
C HIS A 169 3.19 4.64 -13.12
N SER A 170 4.42 5.02 -12.76
CA SER A 170 5.49 4.08 -12.44
C SER A 170 5.49 3.74 -10.95
N MET A 171 5.98 2.54 -10.63
CA MET A 171 6.31 2.19 -9.26
C MET A 171 7.70 2.73 -8.92
N PRO A 172 7.95 3.19 -7.68
CA PRO A 172 9.26 3.69 -7.24
C PRO A 172 10.24 2.56 -6.94
N LEU A 173 10.27 1.53 -7.79
CA LEU A 173 11.14 0.36 -7.67
C LEU A 173 11.89 0.18 -8.99
N THR A 174 13.22 0.25 -8.93
CA THR A 174 14.09 -0.18 -10.03
C THR A 174 14.64 -1.56 -9.69
N TRP A 175 14.39 -2.55 -10.54
CA TRP A 175 14.89 -3.90 -10.32
C TRP A 175 15.43 -4.52 -11.60
N SER A 176 16.76 -4.65 -11.66
CA SER A 176 17.51 -5.24 -12.77
C SER A 176 18.22 -6.53 -12.34
N ASN A 177 19.07 -7.07 -13.23
CA ASN A 177 19.86 -8.26 -12.96
C ASN A 177 20.98 -8.05 -11.95
N SER A 178 21.36 -6.80 -11.67
CA SER A 178 22.45 -6.44 -10.75
C SER A 178 22.00 -5.54 -9.60
N LYS A 179 20.80 -4.94 -9.67
CA LYS A 179 20.38 -3.90 -8.73
C LYS A 179 18.92 -3.99 -8.35
N VAL A 180 18.64 -3.78 -7.06
CA VAL A 180 17.33 -3.39 -6.52
C VAL A 180 17.46 -1.99 -5.94
N ALA A 181 16.55 -1.09 -6.26
CA ALA A 181 16.56 0.27 -5.71
C ALA A 181 15.16 0.83 -5.50
N ILE A 182 14.97 1.55 -4.39
CA ILE A 182 13.76 2.30 -4.04
C ILE A 182 14.22 3.69 -3.59
N GLY A 183 13.79 4.73 -4.31
CA GLY A 183 14.33 6.08 -4.14
C GLY A 183 15.85 6.11 -4.36
N ASP A 184 16.58 6.72 -3.42
CA ASP A 184 18.04 6.82 -3.49
C ASP A 184 18.77 5.58 -2.93
N GLN A 185 18.03 4.64 -2.30
CA GLN A 185 18.60 3.43 -1.71
C GLN A 185 18.84 2.38 -2.79
N GLN A 186 20.05 1.80 -2.84
CA GLN A 186 20.47 0.86 -3.87
C GLN A 186 21.21 -0.34 -3.28
N PHE A 187 20.87 -1.54 -3.76
CA PHE A 187 21.39 -2.82 -3.27
C PHE A 187 21.69 -3.77 -4.44
N ASP A 188 22.61 -4.71 -4.24
CA ASP A 188 22.87 -5.78 -5.22
C ASP A 188 21.70 -6.78 -5.25
N SER A 189 21.22 -7.10 -6.45
CA SER A 189 20.04 -7.95 -6.64
C SER A 189 20.30 -9.46 -6.51
N LYS A 190 21.53 -9.90 -6.15
CA LYS A 190 21.82 -11.32 -5.92
C LYS A 190 21.47 -11.73 -4.50
N ASN A 191 21.60 -10.83 -3.54
CA ASN A 191 21.33 -11.11 -2.12
C ASN A 191 20.26 -10.21 -1.49
N HIS A 192 19.64 -9.31 -2.26
CA HIS A 192 18.57 -8.43 -1.76
C HIS A 192 17.26 -8.59 -2.50
N LEU A 193 16.15 -8.58 -1.77
CA LEU A 193 14.79 -8.61 -2.31
C LEU A 193 13.96 -7.44 -1.78
N PRO A 194 13.18 -6.75 -2.64
CA PRO A 194 12.20 -5.78 -2.20
C PRO A 194 10.93 -6.48 -1.75
N LEU A 195 10.41 -6.07 -0.60
CA LEU A 195 9.06 -6.30 -0.13
C LEU A 195 8.34 -4.96 -0.13
N MET A 196 7.21 -4.82 -0.84
CA MET A 196 6.52 -3.53 -0.89
C MET A 196 5.05 -3.65 -1.26
N ILE A 197 4.27 -2.63 -0.94
CA ILE A 197 2.91 -2.39 -1.43
C ILE A 197 2.86 -1.10 -2.23
N TYR A 198 2.08 -1.09 -3.31
CA TYR A 198 1.91 0.11 -4.13
C TYR A 198 0.59 0.08 -4.90
N PRO A 199 0.00 1.23 -5.28
CA PRO A 199 -1.15 1.24 -6.17
C PRO A 199 -0.82 0.63 -7.52
N ASN A 200 -1.57 -0.38 -7.92
CA ASN A 200 -1.34 -1.17 -9.12
C ASN A 200 -1.36 -0.26 -10.37
N PRO A 201 -0.26 -0.17 -11.14
CA PRO A 201 -0.22 0.62 -12.39
C PRO A 201 -1.28 0.25 -13.44
N LEU A 202 -1.84 -0.96 -13.38
CA LEU A 202 -2.92 -1.42 -14.25
C LEU A 202 -4.31 -1.07 -13.70
N ASN A 203 -4.42 -0.76 -12.40
CA ASN A 203 -5.65 -0.36 -11.73
C ASN A 203 -5.32 0.39 -10.42
N ALA A 204 -5.29 1.72 -10.46
CA ALA A 204 -4.87 2.55 -9.32
C ALA A 204 -5.75 2.42 -8.06
N ASN A 205 -6.94 1.80 -8.17
CA ASN A 205 -7.85 1.55 -7.04
C ASN A 205 -7.60 0.19 -6.36
N ARG A 206 -6.53 -0.50 -6.74
CA ARG A 206 -6.12 -1.80 -6.19
C ARG A 206 -4.62 -1.78 -5.93
N TYR A 207 -4.18 -2.69 -5.07
CA TYR A 207 -2.78 -2.85 -4.76
C TYR A 207 -2.06 -3.83 -5.67
N VAL A 208 -0.76 -3.61 -5.78
CA VAL A 208 0.23 -4.64 -6.02
C VAL A 208 1.11 -4.77 -4.78
N VAL A 209 1.31 -5.99 -4.30
CA VAL A 209 2.27 -6.35 -3.27
C VAL A 209 3.38 -7.16 -3.91
N ILE A 210 4.63 -6.87 -3.58
CA ILE A 210 5.82 -7.57 -4.07
C ILE A 210 6.37 -8.41 -2.93
N ASN A 211 6.48 -9.73 -3.12
CA ASN A 211 7.17 -10.69 -2.25
C ASN A 211 6.80 -10.64 -0.74
N SER A 212 5.63 -10.11 -0.36
CA SER A 212 5.21 -10.04 1.05
C SER A 212 3.74 -10.39 1.29
N GLY A 213 3.48 -10.99 2.45
CA GLY A 213 2.15 -11.31 2.98
C GLY A 213 1.77 -10.41 4.16
N PRO A 214 0.79 -10.82 4.99
CA PRO A 214 0.69 -10.31 6.36
C PRO A 214 2.04 -10.43 7.07
N THR A 215 2.48 -9.35 7.72
CA THR A 215 3.89 -9.19 8.12
C THR A 215 4.17 -9.61 9.56
N HIS A 216 3.11 -9.88 10.35
CA HIS A 216 3.28 -10.54 11.64
C HIS A 216 3.67 -12.01 11.46
N ARG A 217 4.52 -12.47 12.37
CA ARG A 217 5.13 -13.80 12.40
C ARG A 217 4.94 -14.45 13.76
N GLU A 218 5.41 -15.68 13.94
CA GLU A 218 5.21 -16.52 15.13
C GLU A 218 5.55 -15.82 16.45
N GLY A 219 6.59 -14.96 16.47
CA GLY A 219 6.96 -14.17 17.64
C GLY A 219 5.86 -13.22 18.15
N HIS A 220 4.79 -13.05 17.38
CA HIS A 220 3.64 -12.19 17.66
C HIS A 220 2.37 -12.96 18.03
N ASP A 221 2.44 -14.30 18.15
CA ASP A 221 1.25 -15.13 18.38
C ASP A 221 0.77 -15.13 19.84
N ARG A 222 1.53 -14.54 20.77
CA ARG A 222 1.20 -14.51 22.19
C ARG A 222 -0.19 -13.89 22.45
N THR A 223 -0.58 -12.92 21.66
CA THR A 223 -1.90 -12.27 21.73
C THR A 223 -2.23 -11.63 20.39
N ASN A 224 -3.50 -11.62 20.02
CA ASN A 224 -3.98 -10.98 18.79
C ASN A 224 -3.64 -9.48 18.73
N SER A 225 -3.42 -8.80 19.85
CA SER A 225 -3.00 -7.38 19.86
C SER A 225 -1.59 -7.16 19.31
N LEU A 226 -0.76 -8.21 19.22
CA LEU A 226 0.56 -8.17 18.60
C LEU A 226 0.54 -8.51 17.11
N GLN A 227 -0.58 -8.98 16.56
CA GLN A 227 -0.76 -9.33 15.15
C GLN A 227 -1.10 -8.08 14.31
N ASN A 228 -0.37 -6.99 14.55
CA ASN A 228 -0.40 -5.76 13.75
C ASN A 228 0.73 -5.77 12.70
N PRO A 229 0.68 -4.88 11.69
CA PRO A 229 1.74 -4.80 10.68
C PRO A 229 3.13 -4.59 11.31
N LYS A 230 4.14 -5.29 10.77
CA LYS A 230 5.55 -5.29 11.21
C LYS A 230 6.51 -4.74 10.17
N LEU A 231 6.11 -4.69 8.90
CA LEU A 231 6.84 -3.97 7.85
C LEU A 231 6.03 -2.75 7.40
N PRO A 232 6.68 -1.64 7.02
CA PRO A 232 6.01 -0.45 6.52
C PRO A 232 5.60 -0.65 5.04
N ASP A 233 5.46 0.42 4.26
CA ASP A 233 5.04 0.32 2.85
C ASP A 233 6.08 -0.40 1.97
N TRP A 234 7.36 -0.29 2.32
CA TRP A 234 8.43 -0.98 1.60
C TRP A 234 9.60 -1.36 2.52
N SER A 235 10.30 -2.42 2.17
CA SER A 235 11.50 -2.92 2.87
C SER A 235 12.42 -3.64 1.87
N ILE A 236 13.72 -3.56 2.11
CA ILE A 236 14.74 -4.36 1.43
C ILE A 236 15.28 -5.39 2.41
N ILE A 237 15.18 -6.66 2.01
CA ILE A 237 15.63 -7.80 2.81
C ILE A 237 16.96 -8.29 2.25
N ASN A 238 17.99 -8.38 3.11
CA ASN A 238 19.20 -9.13 2.82
C ASN A 238 19.02 -10.60 3.20
N LEU A 239 19.36 -11.48 2.26
CA LEU A 239 19.21 -12.93 2.33
C LEU A 239 20.40 -13.68 2.95
N ASP A 240 21.43 -12.95 3.38
CA ASP A 240 22.56 -13.52 4.16
C ASP A 240 22.08 -14.00 5.55
N GLU A 241 21.03 -13.40 6.09
CA GLU A 241 20.32 -13.89 7.28
C GLU A 241 19.06 -14.65 6.89
N LEU A 242 18.90 -15.84 7.47
CA LEU A 242 17.70 -16.66 7.24
C LEU A 242 16.47 -16.04 7.92
N PRO A 243 15.26 -16.23 7.34
CA PRO A 243 14.02 -15.88 8.02
C PRO A 243 13.91 -16.54 9.39
N ASN A 244 13.28 -15.84 10.33
CA ASN A 244 13.00 -16.32 11.68
C ASN A 244 11.56 -15.99 12.09
N ASP A 245 11.25 -16.11 13.38
CA ASP A 245 9.92 -15.85 13.97
C ASP A 245 9.59 -14.35 14.08
N MET A 246 10.53 -13.47 13.77
CA MET A 246 10.40 -12.01 13.86
C MET A 246 10.47 -11.31 12.50
N ALA A 247 11.27 -11.82 11.54
CA ALA A 247 11.50 -11.18 10.26
C ALA A 247 11.71 -12.18 9.10
N PRO A 248 11.43 -11.79 7.85
CA PRO A 248 11.66 -12.62 6.67
C PRO A 248 13.14 -12.65 6.22
N GLY A 249 14.08 -12.21 7.08
CA GLY A 249 15.49 -11.99 6.78
C GLY A 249 15.96 -10.66 7.36
N ALA A 250 17.19 -10.24 7.09
CA ALA A 250 17.71 -8.98 7.60
C ALA A 250 17.07 -7.78 6.88
N VAL A 251 16.31 -6.96 7.61
CA VAL A 251 15.75 -5.71 7.07
C VAL A 251 16.85 -4.64 7.05
N VAL A 252 17.44 -4.40 5.88
CA VAL A 252 18.57 -3.46 5.73
C VAL A 252 18.16 -2.04 5.35
N SER A 253 16.92 -1.87 4.87
CA SER A 253 16.30 -0.56 4.62
C SER A 253 14.80 -0.72 4.59
N HIS A 254 14.07 0.30 5.04
CA HIS A 254 12.61 0.31 5.02
C HIS A 254 12.08 1.74 5.08
N GLY A 255 10.82 1.93 4.69
CA GLY A 255 10.20 3.25 4.76
C GLY A 255 8.73 3.25 4.37
N PHE A 256 8.17 4.46 4.42
CA PHE A 256 6.81 4.73 3.96
C PHE A 256 6.87 5.50 2.64
N PHE A 257 5.82 5.35 1.85
CA PHE A 257 5.51 6.34 0.83
C PHE A 257 4.69 7.47 1.44
N ASP A 258 4.91 8.68 0.93
CA ASP A 258 4.14 9.85 1.33
C ASP A 258 2.66 9.76 0.86
N GLU A 259 1.90 10.80 1.15
CA GLU A 259 0.48 10.90 0.79
C GLU A 259 0.20 10.87 -0.73
N ARG A 260 1.24 11.01 -1.56
CA ARG A 260 1.22 10.94 -3.02
C ARG A 260 1.97 9.71 -3.55
N TRP A 261 2.18 8.72 -2.68
CA TRP A 261 2.88 7.49 -2.99
C TRP A 261 4.34 7.70 -3.47
N GLN A 262 4.98 8.82 -3.10
CA GLN A 262 6.41 9.05 -3.36
C GLN A 262 7.28 8.52 -2.22
N VAL A 263 8.52 8.11 -2.51
CA VAL A 263 9.46 7.68 -1.46
C VAL A 263 9.74 8.85 -0.53
N LYS A 264 9.56 8.64 0.78
CA LYS A 264 9.88 9.63 1.82
C LYS A 264 11.36 9.58 2.20
#